data_AF-A3JG37-F1
#
_entry.id   AF-A3JG37-F1
#
_cell.length_a   1.000
_cell.length_b   1.000
_cell.length_c   1.000
_cell.angle_alpha   90.00
_cell.angle_beta   90.00
_cell.angle_gamma   90.00
#
_symmetry.space_group_name_H-M   'P 1'
#
loop_
_entity.id
_entity.type
_entity.pdbx_description
1 polymer ?
#
loop_
_entity_poly.entity_id
_entity_poly.type
_entity_poly.pdbx_seq_one_letter_code
_entity_poly.pdbx_strand_id
1 'polypeptide(L)'
;MKIDNIDVDSAIASVKNLLEKERDAVKELKVDRRSLPKGRWYQEDGYETRQVIDIDIARFVTEYRAQVIKDDQGNRCVAAFPDRVSRPVQYGIGIKANAVYMSQFQRLPYDRIRDHFQEQMGIPVSAGSVFNFNKKAYEKLDHFEQWAKAQLAKSELMQQRIDAALSPHQAWH
;
A
#
# COMPACT_ATOMS: atom_id res chain seq x y z
N MET A 1 13.87 3.40 -23.59
CA MET A 1 13.08 2.32 -22.99
C MET A 1 11.89 2.09 -23.91
N LYS A 2 11.91 1.02 -24.72
CA LYS A 2 10.72 0.58 -25.45
C LYS A 2 9.92 -0.26 -24.47
N ILE A 3 8.64 0.04 -24.32
CA ILE A 3 7.73 -0.80 -23.55
C ILE A 3 7.40 -1.96 -24.50
N ASP A 4 8.24 -2.99 -24.48
CA ASP A 4 7.98 -4.21 -25.25
C ASP A 4 6.80 -4.92 -24.58
N ASN A 5 5.70 -5.02 -25.32
CA ASN A 5 4.43 -5.70 -25.04
C ASN A 5 4.01 -5.80 -23.56
N ILE A 6 3.07 -4.94 -23.18
CA ILE A 6 2.17 -5.25 -22.06
C ILE A 6 1.43 -6.54 -22.46
N ASP A 7 1.65 -7.63 -21.73
CA ASP A 7 0.91 -8.87 -21.88
C ASP A 7 -0.54 -8.65 -21.42
N VAL A 8 -1.36 -8.18 -22.36
CA VAL A 8 -2.77 -7.83 -22.14
C VAL A 8 -3.55 -9.07 -21.71
N ASP A 9 -3.20 -10.25 -22.22
CA ASP A 9 -3.90 -11.49 -21.90
C ASP A 9 -3.66 -11.92 -20.45
N SER A 10 -2.43 -11.82 -19.96
CA SER A 10 -2.10 -12.07 -18.55
C SER A 10 -2.74 -11.05 -17.60
N ALA A 11 -2.80 -9.78 -17.99
CA ALA A 11 -3.49 -8.74 -17.24
C ALA A 11 -5.01 -9.01 -17.17
N ILE A 12 -5.64 -9.39 -18.30
CA ILE A 12 -7.05 -9.76 -18.35
C ILE A 12 -7.33 -11.01 -17.51
N ALA A 13 -6.48 -12.03 -17.58
CA ALA A 13 -6.63 -13.25 -16.78
C ALA A 13 -6.54 -12.95 -15.28
N SER A 14 -5.60 -12.09 -14.89
CA SER A 14 -5.44 -11.65 -13.50
C SER A 14 -6.65 -10.85 -13.01
N VAL A 15 -7.19 -9.96 -13.86
CA VAL A 15 -8.43 -9.21 -13.59
C VAL A 15 -9.63 -10.15 -13.44
N LYS A 16 -9.80 -11.13 -14.32
CA LYS A 16 -10.89 -12.12 -14.21
C LYS A 16 -10.82 -12.91 -12.90
N ASN A 17 -9.62 -13.36 -12.52
CA ASN A 17 -9.41 -14.08 -11.26
C ASN A 17 -9.72 -13.23 -10.02
N LEU A 18 -9.37 -11.93 -10.03
CA LEU A 18 -9.71 -10.99 -8.97
C LEU A 18 -11.24 -10.85 -8.83
N LEU A 19 -11.90 -10.66 -9.97
CA LEU A 19 -13.33 -10.45 -10.08
C LEU A 19 -14.20 -11.66 -9.68
N GLU A 20 -13.68 -12.87 -9.80
CA GLU A 20 -14.37 -14.09 -9.36
C GLU A 20 -14.39 -14.25 -7.84
N LYS A 21 -13.39 -13.71 -7.14
CA LYS A 21 -13.18 -13.99 -5.71
C LYS A 21 -13.60 -12.86 -4.78
N GLU A 22 -13.55 -11.61 -5.24
CA GLU A 22 -13.74 -10.44 -4.38
C GLU A 22 -14.67 -9.44 -5.06
N ARG A 23 -15.82 -9.16 -4.41
CA ARG A 23 -16.78 -8.14 -4.86
C ARG A 23 -17.06 -7.21 -3.70
N ASP A 24 -16.75 -5.93 -3.86
CA ASP A 24 -16.99 -4.91 -2.83
C ASP A 24 -18.48 -4.55 -2.72
N ALA A 25 -19.22 -4.61 -3.83
CA ALA A 25 -20.67 -4.39 -3.87
C ALA A 25 -21.34 -5.10 -5.05
N VAL A 26 -22.62 -5.46 -4.90
CA VAL A 26 -23.48 -6.00 -5.97
C VAL A 26 -24.69 -5.09 -6.17
N LYS A 27 -24.93 -4.65 -7.41
CA LYS A 27 -26.10 -3.85 -7.78
C LYS A 27 -26.98 -4.65 -8.74
N GLU A 28 -28.19 -4.99 -8.30
CA GLU A 28 -29.15 -5.70 -9.14
C GLU A 28 -29.89 -4.72 -10.07
N LEU A 29 -29.93 -5.04 -11.36
CA LEU A 29 -30.66 -4.29 -12.36
C LEU A 29 -31.91 -5.08 -12.75
N LYS A 30 -33.09 -4.47 -12.57
CA LYS A 30 -34.36 -5.09 -12.95
C LYS A 30 -34.78 -4.63 -14.34
N VAL A 31 -35.30 -5.56 -15.13
CA VAL A 31 -35.92 -5.25 -16.42
C VAL A 31 -37.13 -4.34 -16.19
N ASP A 32 -37.20 -3.21 -16.91
CA ASP A 32 -38.40 -2.38 -16.93
C ASP A 32 -39.53 -3.15 -17.63
N ARG A 33 -40.52 -3.63 -16.85
CA ARG A 33 -41.63 -4.42 -17.39
C ARG A 33 -42.50 -3.65 -18.38
N ARG A 34 -42.45 -2.31 -18.40
CA ARG A 34 -43.22 -1.48 -19.35
C ARG A 34 -42.63 -1.52 -20.76
N SER A 35 -41.33 -1.77 -20.89
CA SER A 35 -40.67 -1.89 -22.20
C SER A 35 -40.85 -3.27 -22.83
N LEU A 36 -41.46 -4.22 -22.12
CA LEU A 36 -41.67 -5.57 -22.62
C LEU A 36 -42.88 -5.66 -23.57
N PRO A 37 -42.78 -6.45 -24.65
CA PRO A 37 -43.92 -6.75 -25.51
C PRO A 37 -45.13 -7.30 -24.73
N LYS A 38 -46.33 -6.77 -25.03
CA LYS A 38 -47.59 -7.19 -24.41
C LYS A 38 -48.04 -8.56 -24.92
N GLY A 39 -48.86 -9.25 -24.12
CA GLY A 39 -49.47 -10.53 -24.48
C GLY A 39 -48.52 -11.74 -24.41
N ARG A 40 -47.34 -11.58 -23.80
CA ARG A 40 -46.36 -12.66 -23.59
C ARG A 40 -46.20 -12.97 -22.11
N TRP A 41 -45.84 -14.22 -21.82
CA TRP A 41 -45.49 -14.70 -20.48
C TRP A 41 -43.96 -14.61 -20.31
N TYR A 42 -43.52 -14.08 -19.17
CA TYR A 42 -42.10 -13.93 -18.82
C TYR A 42 -41.83 -14.62 -17.50
N GLN A 43 -40.69 -15.29 -17.40
CA GLN A 43 -40.20 -15.98 -16.21
C GLN A 43 -38.72 -15.65 -16.02
N GLU A 44 -38.24 -15.72 -14.78
CA GLU A 44 -36.84 -15.43 -14.47
C GLU A 44 -35.94 -16.57 -14.95
N ASP A 45 -34.82 -16.22 -15.59
CA ASP A 45 -33.86 -17.17 -16.19
C ASP A 45 -32.41 -16.82 -15.76
N GLY A 46 -32.24 -16.53 -14.48
CA GLY A 46 -30.95 -16.12 -13.92
C GLY A 46 -30.58 -14.67 -14.22
N TYR A 47 -29.27 -14.38 -14.26
CA TYR A 47 -28.74 -13.04 -14.46
C TYR A 47 -27.45 -13.07 -15.29
N GLU A 48 -27.27 -12.04 -16.12
CA GLU A 48 -26.01 -11.74 -16.79
C GLU A 48 -25.15 -10.85 -15.88
N THR A 49 -23.86 -11.17 -15.73
CA THR A 49 -22.94 -10.37 -14.92
C THR A 49 -22.01 -9.53 -15.78
N ARG A 50 -21.80 -8.27 -15.39
CA ARG A 50 -20.72 -7.41 -15.88
C ARG A 50 -20.13 -6.71 -14.66
N GLN A 51 -18.81 -6.56 -14.63
CA GLN A 51 -18.08 -5.96 -13.53
C GLN A 51 -17.28 -4.77 -14.03
N VAL A 52 -17.24 -3.72 -13.20
CA VAL A 52 -16.41 -2.54 -13.42
C VAL A 52 -15.44 -2.50 -12.24
N ILE A 53 -14.15 -2.44 -12.51
CA ILE A 53 -13.11 -2.19 -11.51
C ILE A 53 -12.85 -0.70 -11.52
N ASP A 54 -13.00 -0.07 -10.37
CA ASP A 54 -12.78 1.35 -10.18
C ASP A 54 -11.89 1.59 -8.95
N ILE A 55 -11.38 2.80 -8.81
CA ILE A 55 -10.52 3.21 -7.70
C ILE A 55 -11.30 4.20 -6.84
N ASP A 56 -11.61 3.81 -5.60
CA ASP A 56 -12.19 4.70 -4.59
C ASP A 56 -11.12 5.10 -3.56
N ILE A 57 -10.71 6.37 -3.58
CA ILE A 57 -9.71 6.94 -2.67
C ILE A 57 -10.41 7.86 -1.68
N ALA A 58 -10.49 7.43 -0.42
CA ALA A 58 -11.12 8.19 0.65
C ALA A 58 -10.24 8.34 1.89
N ARG A 59 -10.32 9.50 2.55
CA ARG A 59 -9.72 9.72 3.87
C ARG A 59 -10.54 9.02 4.95
N PHE A 60 -9.89 8.14 5.71
CA PHE A 60 -10.51 7.44 6.84
C PHE A 60 -9.92 7.93 8.19
N VAL A 61 -10.78 8.40 9.10
CA VAL A 61 -10.38 8.91 10.43
C VAL A 61 -11.00 8.06 11.53
N THR A 62 -10.16 7.57 12.44
CA THR A 62 -10.60 6.89 13.66
C THR A 62 -10.44 7.83 14.86
N GLU A 63 -11.55 8.19 15.49
CA GLU A 63 -11.55 8.94 16.75
C GLU A 63 -11.46 7.98 17.93
N TYR A 64 -10.41 8.08 18.74
CA TYR A 64 -10.28 7.33 19.99
C TYR A 64 -10.84 8.15 21.14
N ARG A 65 -11.88 7.64 21.80
CA ARG A 65 -12.49 8.29 22.99
C ARG A 65 -12.14 7.51 24.24
N ALA A 66 -11.21 8.05 25.04
CA ALA A 66 -10.92 7.51 26.35
C ALA A 66 -12.00 7.93 27.35
N GLN A 67 -12.56 6.96 28.10
CA GLN A 67 -13.48 7.25 29.18
C GLN A 67 -12.76 8.09 30.25
N VAL A 68 -13.47 9.06 30.81
CA VAL A 68 -13.04 9.78 32.00
C VAL A 68 -14.07 9.61 33.09
N ILE A 69 -13.65 9.12 34.25
CA ILE A 69 -14.47 9.06 35.46
C ILE A 69 -13.91 10.03 36.50
N LYS A 70 -14.78 10.55 37.35
CA LYS A 70 -14.44 11.42 38.47
C LYS A 70 -14.84 10.71 39.76
N ASP A 71 -13.94 10.64 40.73
CA ASP A 71 -14.30 10.16 42.07
C ASP A 71 -15.03 11.25 42.88
N ASP A 72 -15.44 10.88 44.09
CA ASP A 72 -16.12 11.75 45.06
C ASP A 72 -15.23 12.89 45.59
N GLN A 73 -13.91 12.73 45.51
CA GLN A 73 -12.91 13.75 45.87
C GLN A 73 -12.59 14.71 44.71
N GLY A 74 -13.07 14.40 43.51
CA GLY A 74 -12.89 15.21 42.32
C GLY A 74 -11.67 14.85 41.47
N ASN A 75 -10.95 13.78 41.78
CA ASN A 75 -9.84 13.28 40.97
C ASN A 75 -10.36 12.66 39.67
N ARG A 76 -9.61 12.85 38.57
CA ARG A 76 -9.98 12.32 37.24
C ARG A 76 -9.14 11.09 36.92
N CYS A 77 -9.80 9.98 36.63
CA CYS A 77 -9.17 8.77 36.09
C CYS A 77 -9.54 8.65 34.60
N VAL A 78 -8.53 8.52 33.74
CA VAL A 78 -8.69 8.47 32.28
C VAL A 78 -8.26 7.10 31.77
N ALA A 79 -9.08 6.47 30.93
CA ALA A 79 -8.70 5.23 30.26
C ALA A 79 -7.46 5.42 29.40
N ALA A 80 -6.54 4.45 29.40
CA ALA A 80 -5.32 4.53 28.61
C ALA A 80 -5.63 4.47 27.10
N PHE A 81 -4.91 5.28 26.33
CA PHE A 81 -4.88 5.14 24.88
C PHE A 81 -3.95 3.99 24.47
N PRO A 82 -4.19 3.30 23.33
CA PRO A 82 -3.22 2.35 22.79
C PRO A 82 -1.87 3.03 22.52
N ASP A 83 -0.75 2.32 22.71
CA ASP A 83 0.62 2.87 22.56
C ASP A 83 0.85 3.62 21.23
N ARG A 84 0.22 3.14 20.16
CA ARG A 84 0.31 3.74 18.82
C ARG A 84 -0.48 5.04 18.65
N VAL A 85 -1.32 5.42 19.62
CA VAL A 85 -2.17 6.61 19.65
C VAL A 85 -1.67 7.54 20.75
N SER A 86 -0.53 8.17 20.51
CA SER A 86 0.20 8.96 21.50
C SER A 86 0.05 10.47 21.34
N ARG A 87 -0.61 10.92 20.27
CA ARG A 87 -0.84 12.34 19.99
C ARG A 87 -2.32 12.61 19.75
N PRO A 88 -2.82 13.81 20.08
CA PRO A 88 -4.22 14.19 19.82
C PRO A 88 -4.61 14.03 18.35
N VAL A 89 -3.69 14.33 17.43
CA VAL A 89 -3.83 14.09 15.99
C VAL A 89 -2.52 13.52 15.46
N GLN A 90 -2.61 12.47 14.63
CA GLN A 90 -1.45 11.86 14.00
C GLN A 90 -1.80 11.14 12.70
N TYR A 91 -0.85 11.09 11.77
CA TYR A 91 -0.98 10.27 10.57
C TYR A 91 -0.88 8.77 10.89
N GLY A 92 -1.80 8.00 10.31
CA GLY A 92 -1.80 6.54 10.38
C GLY A 92 -0.62 5.91 9.62
N ILE A 93 -0.45 4.59 9.80
CA ILE A 93 0.65 3.85 9.16
C ILE A 93 0.52 3.82 7.63
N GLY A 94 -0.70 3.71 7.10
CA GLY A 94 -0.94 3.69 5.65
C GLY A 94 -0.47 4.96 4.94
N ILE A 95 -0.78 6.15 5.48
CA ILE A 95 -0.30 7.44 4.96
C ILE A 95 1.23 7.49 4.96
N LYS A 96 1.85 7.09 6.07
CA LYS A 96 3.32 7.11 6.23
C LYS A 96 3.99 6.18 5.22
N ALA A 97 3.49 4.94 5.09
CA ALA A 97 4.04 3.95 4.18
C ALA A 97 3.89 4.37 2.72
N ASN A 98 2.72 4.91 2.34
CA ASN A 98 2.47 5.36 0.97
C ASN A 98 3.38 6.56 0.61
N ALA A 99 3.53 7.54 1.50
CA ALA A 99 4.46 8.66 1.29
C ALA A 99 5.93 8.19 1.15
N VAL A 100 6.36 7.24 1.97
CA VAL A 100 7.71 6.65 1.88
C VAL A 100 7.87 5.95 0.52
N TYR A 101 6.90 5.12 0.13
CA TYR A 101 6.92 4.41 -1.15
C TYR A 101 7.00 5.36 -2.34
N MET A 102 6.16 6.39 -2.38
CA MET A 102 6.18 7.41 -3.44
C MET A 102 7.54 8.12 -3.52
N SER A 103 8.14 8.44 -2.37
CA SER A 103 9.44 9.15 -2.37
C SER A 103 10.64 8.25 -2.68
N GLN A 104 10.71 7.04 -2.11
CA GLN A 104 11.88 6.18 -2.20
C GLN A 104 11.83 5.27 -3.42
N PHE A 105 10.67 4.72 -3.73
CA PHE A 105 10.49 3.78 -4.83
C PHE A 105 10.12 4.50 -6.12
N GLN A 106 9.06 5.32 -6.11
CA GLN A 106 8.63 6.04 -7.30
C GLN A 106 9.44 7.33 -7.57
N ARG A 107 10.31 7.73 -6.62
CA ARG A 107 11.18 8.91 -6.72
C ARG A 107 10.43 10.21 -6.96
N LEU A 108 9.23 10.33 -6.41
CA LEU A 108 8.44 11.55 -6.50
C LEU A 108 9.03 12.64 -5.58
N PRO A 109 9.21 13.88 -6.07
CA PRO A 109 9.59 15.01 -5.24
C PRO A 109 8.57 15.25 -4.12
N TYR A 110 9.01 15.76 -2.97
CA TYR A 110 8.15 15.92 -1.79
C TYR A 110 6.95 16.84 -2.06
N ASP A 111 7.11 17.88 -2.88
CA ASP A 111 5.99 18.75 -3.26
C ASP A 111 4.93 17.98 -4.06
N ARG A 112 5.33 17.09 -4.97
CA ARG A 112 4.37 16.25 -5.72
C ARG A 112 3.64 15.26 -4.81
N ILE A 113 4.30 14.75 -3.78
CA ILE A 113 3.68 13.88 -2.78
C ILE A 113 2.69 14.67 -1.92
N ARG A 114 3.03 15.89 -1.49
CA ARG A 114 2.09 16.78 -0.79
C ARG A 114 0.86 17.02 -1.65
N ASP A 115 1.05 17.46 -2.89
CA ASP A 115 -0.05 17.80 -3.79
C ASP A 115 -0.94 16.57 -4.01
N HIS A 116 -0.36 15.38 -4.19
CA HIS A 116 -1.11 14.13 -4.30
C HIS A 116 -2.01 13.87 -3.08
N PHE A 117 -1.49 13.94 -1.85
CA PHE A 117 -2.31 13.74 -0.65
C PHE A 117 -3.37 14.82 -0.45
N GLN A 118 -3.03 16.07 -0.76
CA GLN A 118 -3.94 17.19 -0.56
C GLN A 118 -5.08 17.18 -1.59
N GLU A 119 -4.77 17.00 -2.88
CA GLU A 119 -5.73 17.11 -3.97
C GLU A 119 -6.59 15.86 -4.12
N GLN A 120 -6.00 14.67 -4.01
CA GLN A 120 -6.72 13.40 -4.23
C GLN A 120 -7.38 12.88 -2.96
N MET A 121 -6.84 13.20 -1.77
CA MET A 121 -7.30 12.62 -0.50
C MET A 121 -7.78 13.66 0.51
N GLY A 122 -7.54 14.96 0.27
CA GLY A 122 -7.84 16.01 1.25
C GLY A 122 -7.03 15.88 2.54
N ILE A 123 -5.82 15.30 2.49
CA ILE A 123 -4.97 15.06 3.66
C ILE A 123 -3.75 15.99 3.61
N PRO A 124 -3.57 16.89 4.60
CA PRO A 124 -2.54 17.92 4.56
C PRO A 124 -1.14 17.42 4.97
N VAL A 125 -0.51 16.59 4.14
CA VAL A 125 0.85 16.08 4.39
C VAL A 125 1.89 17.12 3.97
N SER A 126 2.70 17.63 4.91
CA SER A 126 3.80 18.56 4.59
C SER A 126 5.07 17.85 4.12
N ALA A 127 5.94 18.56 3.39
CA ALA A 127 7.27 18.04 3.01
C ALA A 127 8.10 17.60 4.23
N GLY A 128 8.03 18.34 5.35
CA GLY A 128 8.66 17.95 6.61
C GLY A 128 8.06 16.68 7.21
N SER A 129 6.78 16.39 6.97
CA SER A 129 6.17 15.11 7.35
C SER A 129 6.75 13.97 6.52
N VAL A 130 6.83 14.14 5.19
CA VAL A 130 7.43 13.14 4.29
C VAL A 130 8.88 12.84 4.69
N PHE A 131 9.69 13.88 4.94
CA PHE A 131 11.05 13.71 5.46
C PHE A 131 11.09 12.87 6.74
N ASN A 132 10.25 13.20 7.72
CA ASN A 132 10.18 12.47 8.98
C ASN A 132 9.72 11.02 8.81
N PHE A 133 8.86 10.74 7.84
CA PHE A 133 8.43 9.37 7.53
C PHE A 133 9.57 8.56 6.93
N ASN A 134 10.32 9.15 5.98
CA ASN A 134 11.50 8.53 5.39
C ASN A 134 12.57 8.26 6.44
N LYS A 135 12.85 9.23 7.32
CA LYS A 135 13.79 9.05 8.43
C LYS A 135 13.40 7.88 9.33
N LYS A 136 12.12 7.79 9.73
CA LYS A 136 11.62 6.66 10.54
C LYS A 136 11.68 5.32 9.82
N ALA A 137 11.44 5.31 8.51
CA ALA A 137 11.57 4.08 7.72
C ALA A 137 13.03 3.64 7.64
N TYR A 138 13.95 4.58 7.41
CA TYR A 138 15.39 4.34 7.44
C TYR A 138 15.86 3.78 8.80
N GLU A 139 15.48 4.43 9.91
CA GLU A 139 15.82 3.97 11.27
C GLU A 139 15.34 2.54 11.55
N LYS A 140 14.17 2.15 10.99
CA LYS A 140 13.65 0.78 11.13
C LYS A 140 14.39 -0.26 10.27
N LEU A 141 15.09 0.18 9.23
CA LEU A 141 15.87 -0.69 8.34
C LEU A 141 17.31 -0.89 8.83
N ASP A 142 17.75 -0.23 9.90
CA ASP A 142 19.13 -0.27 10.40
C ASP A 142 19.65 -1.70 10.61
N HIS A 143 18.88 -2.55 11.28
CA HIS A 143 19.24 -3.96 11.47
C HIS A 143 19.37 -4.73 10.14
N PHE A 144 18.50 -4.46 9.18
CA PHE A 144 18.58 -5.07 7.86
C PHE A 144 19.82 -4.58 7.09
N GLU A 145 20.12 -3.29 7.17
CA GLU A 145 21.31 -2.71 6.54
C GLU A 145 22.60 -3.31 7.11
N GLN A 146 22.68 -3.46 8.43
CA GLN A 146 23.81 -4.12 9.10
C GLN A 146 23.94 -5.58 8.67
N TRP A 147 22.83 -6.32 8.61
CA TRP A 147 22.82 -7.69 8.11
C TRP A 147 23.27 -7.77 6.65
N ALA A 148 22.75 -6.91 5.77
CA ALA A 148 23.09 -6.88 4.35
C ALA A 148 24.58 -6.57 4.13
N LYS A 149 25.13 -5.58 4.86
CA LYS A 149 26.57 -5.26 4.85
C LYS A 149 27.41 -6.47 5.27
N ALA A 150 27.01 -7.18 6.33
CA ALA A 150 27.71 -8.37 6.78
C ALA A 150 27.68 -9.52 5.74
N GLN A 151 26.57 -9.70 5.03
CA GLN A 151 26.47 -10.70 3.95
C GLN A 151 27.30 -10.30 2.72
N LEU A 152 27.25 -9.02 2.32
CA LEU A 152 28.04 -8.52 1.19
C LEU A 152 29.55 -8.64 1.46
N ALA A 153 30.02 -8.31 2.66
CA ALA A 153 31.43 -8.48 3.04
C ALA A 153 31.88 -9.95 2.99
N LYS A 154 30.99 -10.89 3.35
CA LYS A 154 31.26 -12.34 3.19
C LYS A 154 31.27 -12.76 1.72
N SER A 155 30.50 -12.10 0.87
CA SER A 155 30.44 -12.35 -0.57
C SER A 155 31.64 -11.76 -1.33
N GLU A 156 32.17 -10.59 -0.95
CA GLU A 156 33.40 -10.04 -1.55
C GLU A 156 34.61 -10.95 -1.33
N LEU A 157 34.64 -11.69 -0.20
CA LEU A 157 35.64 -12.73 0.07
C LEU A 157 35.54 -13.96 -0.85
N MET A 158 34.41 -14.17 -1.55
CA MET A 158 34.29 -15.22 -2.58
C MET A 158 34.87 -14.78 -3.93
N GLN A 159 34.80 -13.49 -4.29
CA GLN A 159 35.40 -12.99 -5.53
C GLN A 159 36.93 -13.05 -5.48
N GLN A 160 37.56 -12.62 -4.36
CA GLN A 160 39.02 -12.66 -4.22
C GLN A 160 39.61 -14.08 -4.11
N ARG A 161 38.82 -15.08 -3.68
CA ARG A 161 39.28 -16.49 -3.62
C ARG A 161 39.16 -17.23 -4.95
N ILE A 162 38.26 -16.79 -5.84
CA ILE A 162 38.15 -17.37 -7.19
C ILE A 162 39.30 -16.86 -8.08
N ASP A 163 39.69 -15.59 -7.97
CA ASP A 163 40.80 -15.03 -8.74
C ASP A 163 42.18 -15.58 -8.28
N ALA A 164 42.34 -15.88 -6.99
CA ALA A 164 43.55 -16.54 -6.47
C ALA A 164 43.64 -18.04 -6.83
N ALA A 165 42.51 -18.70 -7.13
CA ALA A 165 42.47 -20.11 -7.54
C ALA A 165 42.59 -20.30 -9.07
N LEU A 166 42.54 -19.22 -9.86
CA LEU A 166 42.57 -19.23 -11.33
C LEU A 166 43.80 -18.51 -11.92
N SER A 167 44.94 -18.49 -11.21
CA SER A 167 46.22 -18.05 -11.77
C SER A 167 47.08 -19.25 -12.23
N PRO A 168 46.94 -19.76 -13.46
CA PRO A 168 47.87 -20.73 -14.03
C PRO A 168 49.10 -20.00 -14.56
N HIS A 169 50.11 -19.79 -13.71
CA HIS A 169 51.45 -19.46 -14.19
C HIS A 169 52.55 -19.94 -13.22
N GLN A 170 52.80 -21.25 -13.24
CA GLN A 170 54.15 -21.79 -13.22
C GLN A 170 54.27 -22.59 -14.53
N ALA A 171 54.65 -21.95 -15.64
CA ALA A 171 56.05 -21.74 -16.02
C ALA A 171 56.81 -23.07 -16.09
N TRP A 172 56.89 -23.57 -17.32
CA TRP A 172 57.88 -24.51 -17.81
C TRP A 172 59.25 -24.27 -17.16
N HIS A 173 59.74 -25.28 -16.44
CA HIS A 173 61.13 -25.71 -16.43
C HIS A 173 61.18 -27.17 -16.02
#